data_AF-A0A1W2D3P3-F1
#
_entry.id   AF-A0A1W2D3P3-F1
#
_cell.length_a   1.000
_cell.length_b   1.000
_cell.length_c   1.000
_cell.angle_alpha   90.00
_cell.angle_beta   90.00
_cell.angle_gamma   90.00
#
_symmetry.space_group_name_H-M   'P 1'
#
loop_
_entity.id
_entity.type
_entity.pdbx_description
1 polymer ?
#
loop_
_entity_poly.entity_id
_entity_poly.type
_entity_poly.pdbx_seq_one_letter_code
_entity_poly.pdbx_strand_id
1 'polypeptide(L)' 'DFLHTYNHDRGHTALKGASPAHRVPNLAGQYN' A
#
# COMPACT_ATOMS: atom_id res chain seq x y z
N ASP A 1 -5.36 1.02 -13.47
CA ASP A 1 -3.90 1.14 -13.34
C ASP A 1 -3.48 2.11 -12.22
N PHE A 2 -3.87 3.39 -12.29
CA PHE A 2 -3.51 4.42 -11.29
C PHE A 2 -3.66 4.01 -9.80
N LEU A 3 -4.82 3.46 -9.41
CA LEU A 3 -5.09 3.12 -8.01
C LEU A 3 -4.18 1.99 -7.49
N HIS A 4 -3.84 1.03 -8.37
CA HIS A 4 -2.99 -0.11 -8.03
C HIS A 4 -1.56 0.36 -7.76
N THR A 5 -1.00 1.16 -8.67
CA THR A 5 0.35 1.72 -8.55
C THR A 5 0.48 2.67 -7.36
N TYR A 6 -0.56 3.47 -7.05
CA TYR A 6 -0.56 4.34 -5.89
C TYR A 6 -0.54 3.55 -4.57
N ASN A 7 -1.37 2.51 -4.47
CA ASN A 7 -1.52 1.75 -3.24
C ASN A 7 -0.37 0.77 -2.98
N HIS A 8 0.21 0.17 -4.03
CA HIS A 8 1.23 -0.88 -3.89
C HIS A 8 2.65 -0.41 -4.20
N ASP A 9 2.86 0.25 -5.33
CA ASP A 9 4.22 0.46 -5.85
C ASP A 9 4.86 1.77 -5.37
N ARG A 10 4.05 2.78 -5.03
CA ARG A 10 4.57 4.10 -4.64
C ARG A 10 4.80 4.22 -3.13
N GLY A 11 5.72 3.42 -2.59
CA GLY A 11 6.18 3.55 -1.19
C GLY A 11 7.08 4.77 -0.93
N HIS A 12 7.79 5.25 -1.96
CA HIS A 12 8.87 6.22 -1.84
C HIS A 12 8.42 7.64 -1.41
N THR A 13 7.19 8.06 -1.70
CA THR A 13 6.65 9.38 -1.31
C THR A 13 5.83 9.36 -0.01
N ALA A 14 5.60 8.18 0.57
CA ALA A 14 4.73 8.03 1.73
C ALA A 14 5.55 8.12 3.04
N LEU A 15 5.02 8.77 4.08
CA LEU A 15 5.71 8.98 5.39
C LEU A 15 6.38 7.68 5.92
N LYS A 16 7.72 7.63 6.03
CA LYS A 16 8.52 6.41 6.37
C LYS A 16 8.76 5.38 5.25
N GLY A 17 8.48 5.70 3.99
CA GLY A 17 8.82 4.84 2.83
C GLY A 17 7.90 3.64 2.59
N ALA A 18 6.86 3.45 3.42
CA ALA A 18 5.90 2.35 3.29
C ALA A 18 4.68 2.79 2.48
N SER A 19 4.31 2.01 1.46
CA SER A 19 3.15 2.29 0.60
C SER A 19 1.83 2.28 1.40
N PRO A 20 0.76 2.93 0.90
CA PRO A 20 -0.52 3.02 1.61
C PRO A 20 -1.10 1.66 2.02
N ALA A 21 -1.00 0.65 1.15
CA ALA A 21 -1.45 -0.71 1.43
C ALA A 21 -0.77 -1.35 2.66
N HIS A 22 0.51 -1.06 2.91
CA HIS A 22 1.26 -1.59 4.05
C HIS A 22 0.81 -1.02 5.41
N ARG A 23 0.02 0.04 5.42
CA ARG A 23 -0.44 0.70 6.66
C ARG A 23 -1.85 0.33 7.06
N VAL A 24 -2.58 -0.35 6.17
CA VAL A 24 -3.95 -0.79 6.45
C VAL A 24 -3.86 -2.21 7.00
N PRO A 25 -4.05 -2.42 8.30
CA PRO A 25 -4.22 -3.78 8.80
C PRO A 25 -5.48 -4.39 8.16
N ASN A 26 -5.37 -5.61 7.66
CA ASN A 26 -6.44 -6.36 6.99
C ASN A 26 -6.84 -5.81 5.60
N LEU A 27 -5.87 -5.48 4.75
CA LEU A 27 -6.16 -5.23 3.34
C LEU A 27 -6.84 -6.47 2.73
N ALA A 28 -7.92 -6.27 1.97
CA ALA A 28 -8.65 -7.38 1.35
C ALA A 28 -7.70 -8.29 0.55
N GLY A 29 -7.61 -9.57 0.93
CA GLY A 29 -6.66 -10.53 0.36
C GLY A 29 -5.44 -10.82 1.25
N GLN A 30 -5.24 -10.10 2.35
CA GLN A 30 -4.30 -10.44 3.43
C GLN A 30 -5.03 -11.15 4.58
N TYR A 31 -5.58 -12.33 4.29
CA TYR A 31 -6.07 -13.26 5.31
C TYR A 31 -5.06 -14.39 5.44
N ASN A 32 -4.72 -14.75 6.69
CA ASN A 32 -3.72 -15.76 7.06
C ASN A 32 -4.11 -17.15 6.57
#